data_AF-A0A1N6M8T2-F1
#
_entry.id   AF-A0A1N6M8T2-F1
#
_cell.length_a   1.000
_cell.length_b   1.000
_cell.length_c   1.000
_cell.angle_alpha   90.00
_cell.angle_beta   90.00
_cell.angle_gamma   90.00
#
_symmetry.space_group_name_H-M   'P 1'
#
loop_
_entity.id
_entity.type
_entity.pdbx_description
1 polymer ?
#
loop_
_entity_poly.entity_id
_entity_poly.type
_entity_poly.pdbx_seq_one_letter_code
_entity_poly.pdbx_strand_id
1 'polypeptide(L)'
;MQWLEAKLENTTNNSELIDTLFHSLKGWFDGDEPELGHFNGCFFINTSAEFHDAKSEISSYCSFHKAQVRQLIQSKLSGDSEDLLNAICLLKEGAITTAYMTGASSEVIENSVKILRRLEC
;
A
#
# COMPACT_ATOMS: atom_id res chain seq x y z
N MET A 1 5.98 5.88 -7.69
CA MET A 1 4.57 6.32 -7.84
C MET A 1 3.96 5.76 -9.10
N GLN A 2 4.59 5.95 -10.27
CA GLN A 2 4.09 5.50 -11.59
C GLN A 2 3.52 4.07 -11.62
N TRP A 3 4.23 3.08 -11.07
CA TRP A 3 3.74 1.69 -10.99
C TRP A 3 2.34 1.60 -10.36
N LEU A 4 2.18 2.19 -9.17
CA LEU A 4 0.92 2.11 -8.44
C LEU A 4 -0.19 2.91 -9.13
N GLU A 5 0.15 4.05 -9.72
CA GLU A 5 -0.78 4.86 -10.51
C GLU A 5 -1.33 4.06 -11.69
N ALA A 6 -0.46 3.34 -12.42
CA ALA A 6 -0.85 2.49 -13.54
C ALA A 6 -1.73 1.31 -13.09
N LYS A 7 -1.39 0.64 -11.98
CA LYS A 7 -2.23 -0.45 -11.44
C LYS A 7 -3.64 0.01 -11.11
N LEU A 8 -3.78 1.21 -10.54
CA LEU A 8 -5.06 1.75 -10.08
C LEU A 8 -5.78 2.61 -11.13
N GLU A 9 -5.27 2.70 -12.35
CA GLU A 9 -5.80 3.61 -13.37
C GLU A 9 -7.30 3.34 -13.64
N ASN A 10 -7.64 2.07 -13.82
CA ASN A 10 -8.96 1.62 -14.29
C ASN A 10 -9.92 1.16 -13.18
N THR A 11 -9.59 1.35 -11.90
CA THR A 11 -10.49 0.97 -10.81
C THR A 11 -11.68 1.92 -10.75
N THR A 12 -12.91 1.38 -10.78
CA THR A 12 -14.13 2.20 -10.90
C THR A 12 -14.94 2.31 -9.62
N ASN A 13 -14.67 1.46 -8.63
CA ASN A 13 -15.38 1.40 -7.36
C ASN A 13 -14.45 0.94 -6.22
N ASN A 14 -14.90 1.10 -4.97
CA ASN A 14 -14.10 0.77 -3.77
C ASN A 14 -13.65 -0.69 -3.76
N SER A 15 -14.56 -1.60 -4.10
CA SER A 15 -14.31 -3.03 -4.28
C SER A 15 -13.15 -3.33 -5.22
N GLU A 16 -13.19 -2.79 -6.44
CA GLU A 16 -12.13 -2.94 -7.44
C GLU A 16 -10.82 -2.29 -6.99
N LEU A 17 -10.88 -1.14 -6.33
CA LEU A 17 -9.70 -0.47 -5.77
C LEU A 17 -9.00 -1.36 -4.72
N ILE A 18 -9.76 -1.90 -3.77
CA ILE A 18 -9.24 -2.78 -2.72
C ILE A 18 -8.61 -4.02 -3.36
N ASP A 19 -9.34 -4.71 -4.23
CA ASP A 19 -8.82 -5.94 -4.84
C ASP A 19 -7.59 -5.65 -5.70
N THR A 20 -7.63 -4.63 -6.55
CA THR A 20 -6.53 -4.31 -7.45
C THR A 20 -5.28 -3.88 -6.68
N LEU A 21 -5.43 -3.03 -5.65
CA LEU A 21 -4.32 -2.61 -4.81
C LEU A 21 -3.64 -3.81 -4.14
N PHE A 22 -4.41 -4.65 -3.46
CA PHE A 22 -3.84 -5.73 -2.66
C PHE A 22 -3.32 -6.90 -3.53
N HIS A 23 -3.97 -7.23 -4.66
CA HIS A 23 -3.40 -8.20 -5.60
C HIS A 23 -2.15 -7.68 -6.30
N SER A 24 -2.06 -6.38 -6.61
CA SER A 24 -0.84 -5.78 -7.16
C SER A 24 0.31 -5.84 -6.15
N LEU A 25 0.03 -5.59 -4.87
CA LEU A 25 1.01 -5.78 -3.80
C LEU A 25 1.45 -7.24 -3.69
N LYS A 26 0.52 -8.20 -3.78
CA LYS A 26 0.87 -9.63 -3.80
C LYS A 26 1.82 -9.96 -4.94
N GLY A 27 1.53 -9.49 -6.16
CA GLY A 27 2.41 -9.68 -7.32
C GLY A 27 3.81 -9.10 -7.06
N TRP A 28 3.88 -7.91 -6.44
CA TRP A 28 5.16 -7.36 -6.03
C TRP A 28 5.88 -8.23 -5.00
N PHE A 29 5.17 -8.73 -3.98
CA PHE A 29 5.74 -9.58 -2.94
C PHE A 29 6.32 -10.88 -3.50
N ASP A 30 5.65 -11.44 -4.51
CA ASP A 30 6.02 -12.71 -5.13
C ASP A 30 7.05 -12.54 -6.27
N GLY A 31 7.44 -11.30 -6.58
CA GLY A 31 8.46 -10.99 -7.59
C GLY A 31 7.94 -10.89 -9.03
N ASP A 32 6.61 -10.77 -9.20
CA ASP A 32 5.95 -10.67 -10.50
C ASP A 32 5.97 -9.23 -11.09
N GLU A 33 6.53 -8.26 -10.35
CA GLU A 33 6.60 -6.85 -10.74
C GLU A 33 8.06 -6.42 -11.00
N PRO A 34 8.63 -6.73 -12.19
CA PRO A 34 10.07 -6.57 -12.45
C PRO A 34 10.57 -5.13 -12.36
N GLU A 35 9.70 -4.15 -12.63
CA GLU A 35 10.03 -2.72 -12.52
C GLU A 35 10.30 -2.25 -11.08
N LEU A 36 9.87 -3.03 -10.07
CA LEU A 36 10.14 -2.76 -8.66
C LEU A 36 11.36 -3.55 -8.13
N GLY A 37 11.92 -4.46 -8.93
CA GLY A 37 13.00 -5.36 -8.52
C GLY A 37 12.57 -6.38 -7.47
N HIS A 38 13.54 -7.01 -6.80
CA HIS A 38 13.26 -7.98 -5.75
C HIS A 38 12.53 -7.33 -4.57
N PHE A 39 11.53 -8.04 -4.04
CA PHE A 39 10.82 -7.61 -2.86
C PHE A 39 11.70 -7.65 -1.61
N ASN A 40 12.06 -6.47 -1.10
CA ASN A 40 12.83 -6.28 0.13
C ASN A 40 12.09 -5.38 1.13
N GLY A 41 10.75 -5.43 1.10
CA GLY A 41 9.89 -4.48 1.81
C GLY A 41 9.81 -3.12 1.10
N CYS A 42 9.10 -2.17 1.73
CA CYS A 42 8.99 -0.82 1.20
C CYS A 42 10.27 -0.03 1.47
N PHE A 43 10.91 0.45 0.40
CA PHE A 43 12.08 1.33 0.48
C PHE A 43 11.88 2.48 1.47
N PHE A 44 10.73 3.15 1.43
CA PHE A 44 10.46 4.32 2.28
C PHE A 44 10.23 3.97 3.74
N ILE A 45 9.57 2.85 4.05
CA ILE A 45 9.39 2.38 5.44
C ILE A 45 10.75 2.02 6.01
N ASN A 46 11.52 1.21 5.30
CA ASN A 46 12.85 0.76 5.73
C ASN A 46 13.79 1.97 5.90
N THR A 47 13.80 2.90 4.93
CA THR A 47 14.58 4.13 5.02
C THR A 47 14.20 4.94 6.25
N SER A 48 12.91 5.18 6.50
CA SER A 48 12.48 5.95 7.68
C SER A 48 12.89 5.33 9.01
N ALA A 49 13.08 4.00 9.07
CA ALA A 49 13.52 3.32 10.29
C ALA A 49 15.00 3.57 10.62
N GLU A 50 15.84 3.81 9.61
CA GLU A 50 17.27 4.09 9.79
C GLU A 50 17.52 5.54 10.24
N PHE A 51 16.67 6.49 9.82
CA PHE A 51 16.81 7.91 10.11
C PHE A 51 15.93 8.37 11.27
N HIS A 52 16.51 8.38 12.47
CA HIS A 52 15.81 8.69 13.73
C HIS A 52 15.39 10.17 13.87
N ASP A 53 16.03 11.08 13.15
CA ASP A 53 15.63 12.49 13.14
C ASP A 53 14.42 12.68 12.20
N ALA A 54 13.25 12.88 12.81
CA ALA A 54 12.00 13.16 12.11
C ALA A 54 12.05 14.46 11.27
N LYS A 55 12.99 15.37 11.55
CA LYS A 55 13.18 16.62 10.80
C LYS A 55 14.23 16.52 9.70
N SER A 56 14.88 15.37 9.54
CA SER A 56 15.80 15.19 8.42
C SER A 56 15.07 15.29 7.08
N GLU A 57 15.79 15.70 6.04
CA GLU A 57 15.26 15.76 4.68
C GLU A 57 14.76 14.38 4.22
N ILE A 58 15.41 13.31 4.69
CA ILE A 58 15.07 11.92 4.35
C ILE A 58 13.74 11.52 4.99
N SER A 59 13.57 11.76 6.30
CA SER A 59 12.31 11.50 7.00
C SER A 59 11.16 12.32 6.42
N SER A 60 11.45 13.57 6.02
CA SER A 60 10.50 14.45 5.34
C SER A 60 10.09 13.88 3.98
N TYR A 61 11.03 13.37 3.20
CA TYR A 61 10.74 12.77 1.89
C TYR A 61 9.96 11.46 2.00
N CYS A 62 10.28 10.61 2.98
CA CYS A 62 9.51 9.39 3.24
C CYS A 62 8.06 9.70 3.62
N SER A 63 7.86 10.74 4.46
CA SER A 63 6.54 11.23 4.84
C SER A 63 5.77 11.81 3.65
N PHE A 64 6.46 12.57 2.78
CA PHE A 64 5.90 13.10 1.55
C PHE A 64 5.43 11.97 0.62
N HIS A 65 6.26 10.95 0.38
CA HIS A 65 5.87 9.80 -0.44
C HIS A 65 4.65 9.08 0.14
N LYS A 66 4.58 8.89 1.46
CA LYS A 66 3.40 8.31 2.13
C LYS A 66 2.14 9.15 1.87
N ALA A 67 2.24 10.48 1.92
CA ALA A 67 1.13 11.37 1.59
C ALA A 67 0.69 11.25 0.12
N GLN A 68 1.63 11.12 -0.82
CA GLN A 68 1.30 10.91 -2.23
C GLN A 68 0.52 9.60 -2.46
N VAL A 69 0.94 8.50 -1.82
CA VAL A 69 0.23 7.22 -1.91
C VAL A 69 -1.18 7.33 -1.33
N ARG A 70 -1.34 7.99 -0.17
CA ARG A 70 -2.66 8.26 0.41
C ARG A 70 -3.55 9.06 -0.53
N GLN A 71 -3.02 10.13 -1.12
CA GLN A 71 -3.76 10.99 -2.05
C GLN A 71 -4.20 10.22 -3.29
N LEU A 72 -3.34 9.35 -3.83
CA LEU A 72 -3.69 8.47 -4.95
C LEU A 72 -4.86 7.55 -4.59
N ILE A 73 -4.79 6.87 -3.44
CA ILE A 73 -5.87 5.97 -2.98
C ILE A 73 -7.16 6.77 -2.78
N GLN A 74 -7.09 7.94 -2.14
CA GLN A 74 -8.23 8.83 -1.94
C GLN A 74 -8.87 9.25 -3.27
N SER A 75 -8.06 9.55 -4.30
CA SER A 75 -8.56 9.93 -5.62
C SER A 75 -9.33 8.82 -6.34
N LYS A 76 -9.15 7.56 -5.91
CA LYS A 76 -9.79 6.37 -6.47
C LYS A 76 -10.96 5.86 -5.62
N LEU A 77 -11.13 6.37 -4.40
CA LEU A 77 -12.27 6.03 -3.57
C LEU A 77 -13.55 6.66 -4.12
N SER A 78 -14.60 5.85 -4.16
CA SER A 78 -15.98 6.28 -4.35
C SER A 78 -16.53 6.81 -3.04
N GLY A 79 -16.85 8.10 -3.01
CA GLY A 79 -17.31 8.80 -1.80
C GLY A 79 -16.15 9.27 -0.91
N ASP A 80 -16.50 9.83 0.25
CA ASP A 80 -15.54 10.46 1.17
C ASP A 80 -15.47 9.69 2.50
N SER A 81 -15.16 8.38 2.41
CA SER A 81 -15.01 7.52 3.59
C SER A 81 -13.58 7.58 4.12
N GLU A 82 -13.35 8.52 5.04
CA GLU A 82 -12.07 8.71 5.73
C GLU A 82 -11.64 7.45 6.51
N ASP A 83 -12.59 6.71 7.10
CA ASP A 83 -12.32 5.45 7.81
C ASP A 83 -11.82 4.36 6.86
N LEU A 84 -12.44 4.22 5.68
CA LEU A 84 -12.00 3.27 4.68
C LEU A 84 -10.62 3.65 4.12
N LEU A 85 -10.39 4.93 3.83
CA LEU A 85 -9.08 5.43 3.40
C LEU A 85 -7.98 5.13 4.42
N ASN A 86 -8.25 5.41 5.70
CA ASN A 86 -7.33 5.11 6.81
C ASN A 86 -7.06 3.61 6.92
N ALA A 87 -8.11 2.78 6.85
CA ALA A 87 -7.97 1.33 6.91
C ALA A 87 -7.14 0.79 5.75
N ILE A 88 -7.38 1.24 4.51
CA ILE A 88 -6.60 0.83 3.33
C ILE A 88 -5.13 1.20 3.52
N CYS A 89 -4.84 2.43 3.94
CA CYS A 89 -3.46 2.90 4.11
C CYS A 89 -2.71 2.08 5.18
N LEU A 90 -3.35 1.84 6.33
CA LEU A 90 -2.76 1.07 7.43
C LEU A 90 -2.57 -0.40 7.05
N LEU A 91 -3.59 -1.04 6.46
CA LEU A 91 -3.49 -2.45 6.06
C LEU A 91 -2.52 -2.67 4.90
N LYS A 92 -2.40 -1.73 3.96
CA LYS A 92 -1.34 -1.76 2.93
C LYS A 92 0.05 -1.80 3.57
N GLU A 93 0.31 -0.90 4.52
CA GLU A 93 1.62 -0.83 5.19
C GLU A 93 1.89 -2.07 6.02
N GLY A 94 0.90 -2.50 6.82
CA GLY A 94 0.97 -3.73 7.59
C GLY A 94 1.18 -4.96 6.70
N ALA A 95 0.54 -5.01 5.52
CA ALA A 95 0.70 -6.10 4.58
C ALA A 95 2.13 -6.19 4.03
N ILE A 96 2.68 -5.05 3.59
CA ILE A 96 4.06 -4.98 3.08
C ILE A 96 5.05 -5.43 4.17
N THR A 97 4.94 -4.89 5.38
CA THR A 97 5.85 -5.23 6.48
C THR A 97 5.71 -6.68 6.89
N THR A 98 4.49 -7.21 7.01
CA THR A 98 4.25 -8.60 7.43
C THR A 98 4.74 -9.59 6.37
N ALA A 99 4.44 -9.34 5.09
CA ALA A 99 4.91 -10.18 3.99
C ALA A 99 6.44 -10.22 3.94
N TYR A 100 7.11 -9.08 4.09
CA TYR A 100 8.58 -9.02 4.13
C TYR A 100 9.17 -9.78 5.32
N MET A 101 8.59 -9.64 6.52
CA MET A 101 9.10 -10.27 7.73
C MET A 101 8.87 -11.79 7.80
N THR A 102 7.77 -12.26 7.21
CA THR A 102 7.30 -13.65 7.42
C THR A 102 7.35 -14.51 6.16
N GLY A 103 7.43 -13.90 4.98
CA GLY A 103 7.25 -14.58 3.69
C GLY A 103 5.80 -14.98 3.38
N ALA A 104 4.83 -14.62 4.23
CA ALA A 104 3.43 -15.03 4.09
C ALA A 104 2.60 -14.06 3.23
N SER A 105 2.93 -13.92 1.94
CA SER A 105 2.25 -13.00 1.02
C SER A 105 0.73 -13.25 0.92
N SER A 106 0.33 -14.50 0.62
CA SER A 106 -1.08 -14.84 0.33
C SER A 106 -2.01 -14.61 1.52
N GLU A 107 -1.66 -15.14 2.70
CA GLU A 107 -2.49 -15.04 3.90
C GLU A 107 -2.73 -13.58 4.32
N VAL A 108 -1.66 -12.77 4.28
CA VAL A 108 -1.72 -11.36 4.66
C VAL A 108 -2.61 -10.56 3.72
N ILE A 109 -2.52 -10.82 2.40
CA ILE A 109 -3.35 -10.18 1.39
C ILE A 109 -4.82 -10.58 1.53
N GLU A 110 -5.11 -11.88 1.67
CA GLU A 110 -6.47 -12.39 1.86
C GLU A 110 -7.13 -11.79 3.11
N ASN A 111 -6.41 -11.76 4.23
CA ASN A 111 -6.91 -11.17 5.47
C ASN A 111 -7.17 -9.66 5.33
N SER A 112 -6.26 -8.92 4.66
CA SER A 112 -6.42 -7.48 4.46
C SER A 112 -7.65 -7.16 3.62
N VAL A 113 -7.82 -7.84 2.48
CA VAL A 113 -9.01 -7.67 1.61
C VAL A 113 -10.28 -8.01 2.38
N LYS A 114 -10.31 -9.16 3.08
CA LYS A 114 -11.47 -9.60 3.88
C LYS A 114 -11.87 -8.59 4.96
N ILE A 115 -10.91 -7.95 5.63
CA ILE A 115 -11.19 -6.91 6.62
C ILE A 115 -11.78 -5.66 5.94
N LEU A 116 -11.15 -5.20 4.85
CA LEU A 116 -11.58 -4.01 4.13
C LEU A 116 -12.98 -4.14 3.52
N ARG A 117 -13.35 -5.33 3.00
CA ARG A 117 -14.71 -5.57 2.49
C ARG A 117 -15.80 -5.38 3.53
N ARG A 118 -15.49 -5.58 4.81
CA ARG A 118 -16.44 -5.35 5.91
C ARG A 118 -16.63 -3.87 6.22
N LEU A 119 -15.69 -3.02 5.82
CA LEU A 119 -15.73 -1.56 5.99
C LEU A 119 -16.31 -0.84 4.76
N GLU A 120 -16.49 -1.55 3.65
CA GLU A 120 -17.15 -1.04 2.44
C GLU A 120 -18.68 -0.97 2.59
N CYS A 121 -19.26 -1.64 3.61
CA CYS A 121 -20.70 -1.74 3.87
C CYS A 121 -21.34 -0.44 4.36
#